data_AF-A0A7V9S3C4-F1
#
_entry.id   AF-A0A7V9S3C4-F1
#
_cell.length_a   1.000
_cell.length_b   1.000
_cell.length_c   1.000
_cell.angle_alpha   90.00
_cell.angle_beta   90.00
_cell.angle_gamma   90.00
#
_symmetry.space_group_name_H-M   'P 1'
#
loop_
_entity.id
_entity.type
_entity.pdbx_description
1 polymer ?
#
loop_
_entity_poly.entity_id
_entity_poly.type
_entity_poly.pdbx_seq_one_letter_code
_entity_poly.pdbx_strand_id
1 'polypeptide(L)'
;MKKMNLLLTILVALTVMSFKTKPPSKKLNFKTGIYGVCNCNNSESSEYIKLTINEDFTFHYLNNSNPNKKVDINGNWISKNNTIILKNYNSDFAIHNKWTIDKNEKSIKSRNRLNFTRLSHLKFCNEKN
;
A
#
# COMPACT_ATOMS: atom_id res chain seq x y z
N MET A 1 -14.55 42.17 -37.68
CA MET A 1 -13.47 41.14 -37.63
C MET A 1 -12.59 41.20 -36.37
N LYS A 2 -12.26 42.36 -35.78
CA LYS A 2 -11.42 42.44 -34.57
C LYS A 2 -12.02 41.79 -33.29
N LYS A 3 -13.35 41.82 -33.14
CA LYS A 3 -14.05 41.24 -31.97
C LYS A 3 -14.10 39.70 -31.96
N MET A 4 -13.97 39.05 -33.13
CA MET A 4 -14.01 37.59 -33.26
C MET A 4 -12.68 36.94 -32.86
N ASN A 5 -11.55 37.63 -33.09
CA ASN A 5 -10.23 37.18 -32.64
C ASN A 5 -10.05 37.29 -31.11
N LEU A 6 -10.79 38.20 -30.45
CA LEU A 6 -10.73 38.36 -28.99
C LEU A 6 -11.46 37.23 -28.24
N LEU A 7 -12.54 36.68 -28.82
CA LEU A 7 -13.26 35.54 -28.24
C LEU A 7 -12.44 34.24 -28.36
N LEU A 8 -11.70 34.08 -29.46
CA LEU A 8 -10.86 32.91 -29.68
C LEU A 8 -9.68 32.84 -28.68
N THR A 9 -9.08 33.98 -28.35
CA THR A 9 -7.97 34.03 -27.39
C THR A 9 -8.40 33.73 -25.96
N ILE A 10 -9.61 34.13 -25.56
CA ILE A 10 -10.17 33.82 -24.23
C ILE A 10 -10.43 32.31 -24.09
N LEU A 11 -10.93 31.67 -25.15
CA LEU A 11 -11.22 30.22 -25.15
C LEU A 11 -9.94 29.37 -25.03
N VAL A 12 -8.85 29.80 -25.68
CA VAL A 12 -7.54 29.14 -25.57
C VAL A 12 -6.92 29.38 -24.19
N ALA A 13 -7.08 30.56 -23.58
CA ALA A 13 -6.55 30.83 -22.24
C ALA A 13 -7.21 29.97 -21.15
N LEU A 14 -8.49 29.62 -21.29
CA LEU A 14 -9.24 28.79 -20.34
C LEU A 14 -8.81 27.31 -20.35
N THR A 15 -8.26 26.79 -21.45
CA THR A 15 -7.85 25.37 -21.52
C THR A 15 -6.49 25.11 -20.87
N VAL A 16 -5.63 26.13 -20.73
CA VAL A 16 -4.28 25.97 -20.16
C VAL A 16 -4.26 25.91 -18.63
N MET A 17 -5.31 26.40 -17.95
CA MET A 17 -5.37 26.42 -16.48
C MET A 17 -5.85 25.10 -15.83
N SER A 18 -6.15 24.07 -16.63
CA SER A 18 -6.73 22.82 -16.11
C SER A 18 -5.71 21.85 -15.49
N PHE A 19 -4.42 22.13 -15.61
CA PHE A 19 -3.37 21.31 -15.00
C PHE A 19 -3.16 21.69 -13.53
N LYS A 20 -4.10 21.29 -12.66
CA LYS A 20 -3.83 21.21 -11.21
C LYS A 20 -2.80 20.10 -10.96
N THR A 21 -1.53 20.44 -10.89
CA THR A 21 -0.52 19.58 -10.28
C THR A 21 -0.90 19.38 -8.82
N LYS A 22 -1.36 18.16 -8.48
CA LYS A 22 -1.63 17.79 -7.09
C LYS A 22 -0.34 18.04 -6.29
N PRO A 23 -0.37 18.81 -5.19
CA PRO A 23 0.80 18.98 -4.36
C PRO A 23 1.29 17.59 -3.91
N PRO A 24 2.62 17.37 -3.82
CA PRO A 24 3.16 16.11 -3.36
C PRO A 24 2.51 15.77 -2.03
N SER A 25 1.77 14.67 -2.03
CA SER A 25 1.02 14.20 -0.87
C SER A 25 1.98 14.09 0.31
N LYS A 26 1.59 14.75 1.43
CA LYS A 26 2.09 14.62 2.80
C LYS A 26 3.13 13.49 2.94
N LYS A 27 4.37 13.85 3.31
CA LYS A 27 5.49 12.93 3.56
C LYS A 27 4.95 11.75 4.39
N LEU A 28 4.90 10.59 3.76
CA LEU A 28 4.30 9.40 4.32
C LEU A 28 5.25 8.88 5.40
N ASN A 29 4.85 8.95 6.67
CA ASN A 29 5.58 8.35 7.79
C ASN A 29 5.31 6.84 7.83
N PHE A 30 5.51 6.16 6.70
CA PHE A 30 5.41 4.71 6.67
C PHE A 30 6.64 4.10 7.34
N LYS A 31 6.42 3.20 8.30
CA LYS A 31 7.48 2.52 9.01
C LYS A 31 7.79 1.18 8.33
N THR A 32 9.01 1.02 7.84
CA THR A 32 9.53 -0.28 7.39
C THR A 32 9.58 -1.26 8.55
N GLY A 33 9.49 -2.55 8.26
CA GLY A 33 9.51 -3.60 9.26
C GLY A 33 8.58 -4.77 8.93
N ILE A 34 8.33 -5.59 9.95
CA ILE A 34 7.57 -6.83 9.83
C ILE A 34 6.13 -6.58 10.27
N TYR A 35 5.21 -6.87 9.37
CA TYR A 35 3.77 -6.82 9.58
C TYR A 35 3.20 -8.23 9.63
N GLY A 36 2.31 -8.49 10.58
CA GLY A 36 1.63 -9.77 10.70
C GLY A 36 0.27 -9.63 11.37
N VAL A 37 -0.41 -10.76 11.59
CA VAL A 37 -1.66 -10.78 12.33
C VAL A 37 -1.35 -10.61 13.82
N CYS A 38 -1.69 -9.45 14.41
CA CYS A 38 -1.71 -9.33 15.88
C CYS A 38 -2.99 -10.00 16.39
N ASN A 39 -2.85 -11.04 17.20
CA ASN A 39 -3.97 -11.64 17.91
C ASN A 39 -3.89 -11.26 19.39
N CYS A 40 -5.03 -11.04 20.06
CA CYS A 40 -5.07 -10.48 21.41
C CYS A 40 -4.46 -11.40 22.48
N ASN A 41 -4.22 -12.68 22.15
CA ASN A 41 -3.83 -13.70 23.13
C ASN A 41 -2.63 -14.58 22.76
N ASN A 42 -2.05 -14.54 21.56
CA ASN A 42 -0.81 -15.26 21.23
C ASN A 42 -0.21 -14.80 19.89
N SER A 43 1.12 -14.65 19.86
CA SER A 43 1.93 -14.21 18.71
C SER A 43 2.07 -15.24 17.58
N GLU A 44 1.66 -16.48 17.79
CA GLU A 44 1.77 -17.59 16.82
C GLU A 44 0.94 -17.36 15.55
N SER A 45 -0.10 -16.53 15.61
CA SER A 45 -0.92 -16.19 14.43
C SER A 45 -0.11 -15.43 13.35
N SER A 46 0.99 -14.78 13.74
CA SER A 46 1.88 -14.07 12.82
C SER A 46 2.75 -14.99 11.97
N GLU A 47 2.85 -16.27 12.31
CA GLU A 47 3.64 -17.26 11.57
C GLU A 47 2.96 -17.67 10.27
N TYR A 48 1.62 -17.56 10.20
CA TYR A 48 0.84 -17.93 9.02
C TYR A 48 0.77 -16.83 7.97
N ILE A 49 0.77 -15.54 8.33
CA ILE A 49 0.74 -14.44 7.37
C ILE A 49 1.66 -13.32 7.83
N LYS A 50 2.71 -13.07 7.04
CA LYS A 50 3.76 -12.08 7.33
C LYS A 50 4.12 -11.30 6.08
N LEU A 51 4.24 -9.98 6.23
CA LEU A 51 4.76 -9.07 5.20
C LEU A 51 5.91 -8.26 5.80
N THR A 52 7.11 -8.49 5.30
CA THR A 52 8.29 -7.69 5.64
C THR A 52 8.49 -6.63 4.57
N ILE A 53 8.56 -5.37 4.97
CA ILE A 53 8.85 -4.23 4.09
C ILE A 53 10.20 -3.66 4.49
N ASN A 54 11.20 -3.79 3.62
CA ASN A 54 12.58 -3.37 3.89
C ASN A 54 12.83 -1.94 3.40
N GLU A 55 13.85 -1.28 3.97
CA GLU A 55 14.27 0.09 3.62
C GLU A 55 14.90 0.20 2.23
N ASP A 56 15.44 -0.89 1.71
CA ASP A 56 16.05 -1.00 0.38
C ASP A 56 15.03 -1.20 -0.76
N PHE A 57 13.75 -0.94 -0.50
CA PHE A 57 12.63 -1.12 -1.44
C PHE A 57 12.36 -2.59 -1.84
N THR A 58 12.82 -3.55 -1.05
CA THR A 58 12.47 -4.98 -1.19
C THR A 58 11.40 -5.40 -0.20
N PHE A 59 10.68 -6.47 -0.51
CA PHE A 59 9.72 -7.08 0.41
C PHE A 59 9.87 -8.61 0.43
N HIS A 60 9.41 -9.19 1.54
CA HIS A 60 9.18 -10.63 1.69
C HIS A 60 7.73 -10.85 2.14
N TYR A 61 7.00 -11.72 1.45
CA TYR A 61 5.62 -12.07 1.81
C TYR A 61 5.49 -13.58 2.00
N LEU A 62 5.03 -13.96 3.20
CA LEU A 62 4.75 -15.32 3.59
C LEU A 62 3.26 -15.46 3.89
N ASN A 63 2.60 -16.44 3.28
CA ASN A 63 1.25 -16.87 3.63
C ASN A 63 1.18 -18.40 3.64
N ASN A 64 1.18 -18.98 4.84
CA ASN A 64 1.04 -20.40 5.13
C ASN A 64 -0.32 -20.73 5.79
N SER A 65 -1.32 -19.84 5.69
CA SER A 65 -2.66 -20.08 6.25
C SER A 65 -3.39 -21.26 5.59
N ASN A 66 -3.01 -21.63 4.38
CA ASN A 66 -3.47 -22.82 3.69
C ASN A 66 -2.27 -23.69 3.27
N PRO A 67 -2.11 -24.90 3.82
CA PRO A 67 -0.94 -25.75 3.54
C PRO A 67 -0.85 -26.21 2.08
N ASN A 68 -1.95 -26.20 1.32
CA ASN A 68 -1.99 -26.55 -0.10
C ASN A 68 -1.72 -25.34 -1.03
N LYS A 69 -1.67 -24.12 -0.47
CA LYS A 69 -1.47 -22.86 -1.20
C LYS A 69 -0.48 -21.98 -0.46
N LYS A 70 0.66 -22.56 -0.11
CA LYS A 70 1.73 -21.82 0.56
C LYS A 70 2.28 -20.78 -0.39
N VAL A 71 2.46 -19.57 0.11
CA VAL A 71 3.10 -18.47 -0.61
C VAL A 71 4.32 -18.05 0.20
N ASP A 72 5.47 -18.05 -0.45
CA ASP A 72 6.71 -17.51 0.08
C ASP A 72 7.44 -16.82 -1.07
N ILE A 73 7.36 -15.49 -1.11
CA ILE A 73 7.81 -14.71 -2.27
C ILE A 73 8.57 -13.45 -1.85
N ASN A 74 9.48 -13.03 -2.72
CA ASN A 74 10.22 -11.78 -2.59
C ASN A 74 10.02 -10.92 -3.83
N GLY A 75 10.24 -9.62 -3.69
CA GLY A 75 10.19 -8.69 -4.81
C GLY A 75 10.48 -7.26 -4.36
N ASN A 76 9.98 -6.29 -5.13
CA ASN A 76 10.11 -4.87 -4.82
C ASN A 76 8.78 -4.28 -4.39
N TRP A 77 8.84 -3.17 -3.64
CA TRP A 77 7.66 -2.38 -3.35
C TRP A 77 7.87 -0.92 -3.71
N ILE A 78 6.77 -0.24 -3.99
CA ILE A 78 6.73 1.21 -4.12
C ILE A 78 5.64 1.76 -3.23
N SER A 79 5.84 2.98 -2.74
CA SER A 79 4.76 3.75 -2.13
C SER A 79 4.13 4.68 -3.15
N LYS A 80 2.79 4.70 -3.19
CA LYS A 80 2.01 5.72 -3.88
C LYS A 80 0.96 6.25 -2.91
N ASN A 81 1.07 7.54 -2.58
CA ASN A 81 0.23 8.20 -1.58
C ASN A 81 0.32 7.48 -0.23
N ASN A 82 -0.72 6.76 0.16
CA ASN A 82 -0.84 6.02 1.42
C ASN A 82 -0.95 4.51 1.19
N THR A 83 -0.39 4.04 0.07
CA THR A 83 -0.53 2.67 -0.39
C THR A 83 0.82 2.10 -0.82
N ILE A 84 1.16 0.95 -0.26
CA ILE A 84 2.27 0.11 -0.65
C ILE A 84 1.79 -0.81 -1.78
N ILE A 85 2.56 -0.86 -2.86
CA ILE A 85 2.29 -1.71 -4.02
C ILE A 85 3.47 -2.66 -4.19
N LEU A 86 3.21 -3.95 -4.06
CA LEU A 86 4.17 -5.03 -4.30
C LEU A 86 4.29 -5.28 -5.81
N LYS A 87 5.52 -5.46 -6.30
CA LYS A 87 5.85 -5.63 -7.72
C LYS A 87 7.06 -6.54 -7.89
N ASN A 88 7.33 -6.95 -9.13
CA ASN A 88 8.51 -7.72 -9.51
C ASN A 88 8.66 -9.01 -8.68
N TYR A 89 7.55 -9.71 -8.49
CA TYR A 89 7.51 -11.00 -7.81
C TYR A 89 6.87 -12.02 -8.74
N ASN A 90 7.27 -13.28 -8.58
CA ASN A 90 6.62 -14.42 -9.22
C ASN A 90 5.85 -15.20 -8.16
N SER A 91 4.61 -15.60 -8.44
CA SER A 91 3.77 -16.34 -7.50
C SER A 91 2.77 -17.20 -8.26
N ASP A 92 2.71 -18.48 -7.92
CA ASP A 92 1.75 -19.42 -8.48
C ASP A 92 0.32 -19.14 -8.00
N PHE A 93 0.18 -18.40 -6.89
CA PHE A 93 -1.10 -18.05 -6.28
C PHE A 93 -1.34 -16.54 -6.26
N ALA A 94 -2.60 -16.14 -6.36
CA ALA A 94 -2.99 -14.75 -6.22
C ALA A 94 -2.75 -14.24 -4.79
N ILE A 95 -2.07 -13.11 -4.66
CA ILE A 95 -1.76 -12.49 -3.38
C ILE A 95 -2.38 -11.10 -3.26
N HIS A 96 -2.42 -10.59 -2.03
CA HIS A 96 -2.68 -9.19 -1.76
C HIS A 96 -1.42 -8.36 -2.11
N ASN A 97 -1.46 -7.67 -3.26
CA ASN A 97 -0.33 -6.86 -3.73
C ASN A 97 -0.46 -5.36 -3.43
N LYS A 98 -1.64 -4.91 -2.97
CA LYS A 98 -1.93 -3.53 -2.64
C LYS A 98 -2.32 -3.42 -1.17
N TRP A 99 -1.54 -2.64 -0.41
CA TRP A 99 -1.72 -2.46 1.03
C TRP A 99 -1.84 -0.98 1.37
N THR A 100 -2.99 -0.57 1.87
CA THR A 100 -3.24 0.80 2.34
C THR A 100 -2.82 0.91 3.79
N ILE A 101 -2.00 1.92 4.10
CA ILE A 101 -1.57 2.17 5.48
C ILE A 101 -2.75 2.75 6.26
N ASP A 102 -2.98 2.26 7.47
CA ASP A 102 -4.06 2.76 8.32
C ASP A 102 -3.72 4.14 8.91
N LYS A 103 -4.73 4.89 9.34
CA LYS A 103 -4.55 6.24 9.90
C LYS A 103 -3.56 6.33 11.06
N ASN A 104 -3.42 5.24 11.81
CA ASN A 104 -2.54 5.17 12.98
C ASN A 104 -1.10 4.76 12.60
N GLU A 105 -0.82 4.51 11.32
CA GLU A 105 0.49 4.09 10.76
C GLU A 105 1.07 2.77 11.34
N LYS A 106 0.40 2.17 12.33
CA LYS A 106 0.77 0.89 12.96
C LYS A 106 0.26 -0.33 12.19
N SER A 107 -0.67 -0.16 11.25
CA SER A 107 -1.26 -1.26 10.49
C SER A 107 -1.37 -0.94 9.01
N ILE A 108 -1.47 -1.99 8.22
CA ILE A 108 -1.75 -1.97 6.79
C ILE A 108 -2.96 -2.86 6.50
N LYS A 109 -3.74 -2.48 5.49
CA LYS A 109 -4.98 -3.16 5.10
C LYS A 109 -4.95 -3.44 3.62
N SER A 110 -5.33 -4.65 3.24
CA SER A 110 -5.59 -5.02 1.85
C SER A 110 -7.02 -5.49 1.70
N ARG A 111 -7.59 -5.19 0.53
CA ARG A 111 -8.88 -5.70 0.09
C ARG A 111 -8.71 -6.32 -1.28
N ASN A 112 -9.05 -7.60 -1.40
CA ASN A 112 -9.16 -8.28 -2.68
C ASN A 112 -10.58 -8.83 -2.80
N ARG A 113 -11.41 -8.20 -3.65
CA ARG A 113 -12.85 -8.49 -3.77
C ARG A 113 -13.55 -8.38 -2.41
N LEU A 114 -14.00 -9.51 -1.86
CA LEU A 114 -14.68 -9.64 -0.56
C LEU A 114 -13.73 -10.03 0.58
N ASN A 115 -12.46 -10.32 0.27
CA ASN A 115 -11.47 -10.69 1.28
C ASN A 115 -10.78 -9.42 1.80
N PHE A 116 -10.85 -9.24 3.12
CA PHE A 116 -10.21 -8.15 3.84
C PHE A 116 -9.12 -8.72 4.73
N THR A 117 -7.91 -8.19 4.61
CA THR A 117 -6.78 -8.59 5.43
C THR A 117 -6.17 -7.37 6.06
N ARG A 118 -5.98 -7.40 7.38
CA ARG A 118 -5.29 -6.36 8.13
C ARG A 118 -4.06 -6.97 8.77
N LEU A 119 -2.91 -6.36 8.54
CA LEU A 119 -1.66 -6.71 9.21
C LEU A 119 -1.21 -5.52 10.03
N SER A 120 -0.66 -5.79 11.20
CA SER A 120 -0.15 -4.78 12.11
C SER A 120 1.34 -4.99 12.29
N HIS A 121 2.07 -3.90 12.46
CA HIS A 121 3.50 -3.93 12.64
C HIS A 121 3.80 -4.66 13.96
N LEU A 122 4.56 -5.76 13.89
CA LEU A 122 4.68 -6.72 14.99
C LEU A 122 5.29 -6.12 16.26
N LYS A 123 6.19 -5.13 16.11
CA LYS A 123 6.72 -4.35 17.25
C LYS A 123 5.63 -3.74 18.14
N PHE A 124 4.47 -3.39 17.59
CA PHE A 124 3.39 -2.72 18.32
C PHE A 124 2.26 -3.66 18.74
N CYS A 125 2.36 -4.97 18.51
CA CYS A 125 1.29 -5.91 18.90
C CYS A 125 1.13 -6.03 20.43
N ASN A 126 2.18 -5.77 21.21
CA ASN A 126 2.20 -5.97 22.67
C ASN A 126 2.08 -4.66 23.46
N GLU A 127 2.04 -3.51 22.80
CA GLU A 127 1.73 -2.23 23.43
C GLU A 127 0.21 -2.15 23.63
N LYS A 128 -0.30 -2.84 24.66
CA LYS A 128 -1.64 -2.56 25.17
C LYS A 128 -1.65 -1.14 25.73
N ASN A 129 -2.67 -0.36 25.34
CA ASN A 129 -3.15 0.80 26.10
C ASN A 129 -3.44 0.38 27.55
#